data_AF-X1ME89-F1
#
_entry.id   AF-X1ME89-F1
#
_cell.length_a   1.000
_cell.length_b   1.000
_cell.length_c   1.000
_cell.angle_alpha   90.00
_cell.angle_beta   90.00
_cell.angle_gamma   90.00
#
_symmetry.space_group_name_H-M   'P 1'
#
loop_
_entity.id
_entity.type
_entity.pdbx_description
1 polymer ?
#
loop_
_entity_poly.entity_id
_entity_poly.type
_entity_poly.pdbx_seq_one_letter_code
_entity_poly.pdbx_strand_id
1 'polypeptide(L)'
;MIQIDALPAFSDNYIWLLQDTAKRRCAVVDPGDAGPVERWLSANPDWVLSDILITHHHNDHVGGVQRLKQLTDARVCGPANEHIPCRDLALDDGDPVTVLGVTFQVLAKGEF
;
A
#
# COMPACT_ATOMS: atom_id res chain seq x y z
N MET A 1 -9.01 -15.44 -3.65
CA MET A 1 -7.60 -15.75 -3.33
C MET A 1 -6.79 -14.54 -3.70
N ILE A 2 -5.95 -14.01 -2.81
CA ILE A 2 -5.10 -12.87 -3.14
C ILE A 2 -3.84 -13.38 -3.84
N GLN A 3 -3.50 -12.79 -4.99
CA GLN A 3 -2.20 -12.96 -5.63
C GLN A 3 -1.26 -11.83 -5.16
N ILE A 4 0.01 -12.16 -4.94
CA ILE A 4 1.02 -11.21 -4.46
C ILE A 4 2.17 -11.21 -5.46
N ASP A 5 2.49 -10.04 -6.00
CA ASP A 5 3.65 -9.81 -6.85
C ASP A 5 4.56 -8.74 -6.23
N ALA A 6 5.86 -8.82 -6.51
CA ALA A 6 6.83 -7.82 -6.08
C ALA A 6 7.12 -6.87 -7.25
N LEU A 7 6.91 -5.56 -7.04
CA LEU A 7 7.32 -4.52 -7.99
C LEU A 7 8.66 -3.95 -7.51
N PRO A 8 9.78 -4.16 -8.25
CA PRO A 8 11.06 -3.60 -7.87
C PRO A 8 11.03 -2.06 -7.86
N ALA A 9 11.60 -1.46 -6.82
CA ALA A 9 11.79 -0.02 -6.67
C ALA A 9 13.22 0.26 -6.19
N PHE A 10 13.78 1.40 -6.61
CA PHE A 10 15.16 1.76 -6.31
C PHE A 10 16.16 0.64 -6.64
N SER A 11 17.16 0.41 -5.77
CA SER A 11 18.17 -0.65 -5.92
C SER A 11 17.74 -2.00 -5.34
N ASP A 12 16.96 -1.98 -4.26
CA ASP A 12 16.79 -3.11 -3.36
C ASP A 12 15.44 -3.12 -2.62
N ASN A 13 14.56 -2.14 -2.86
CA ASN A 13 13.23 -2.12 -2.29
C ASN A 13 12.23 -2.90 -3.17
N TYR A 14 11.22 -3.48 -2.52
CA TYR A 14 10.06 -4.04 -3.19
C TYR A 14 8.79 -3.34 -2.72
N ILE A 15 7.98 -2.91 -3.68
CA ILE A 15 6.60 -2.52 -3.45
C ILE A 15 5.75 -3.78 -3.65
N TRP A 16 5.08 -4.24 -2.60
CA TRP A 16 4.25 -5.44 -2.71
C TRP A 16 2.89 -5.10 -3.30
N LEU A 17 2.53 -5.76 -4.39
CA LEU A 17 1.24 -5.62 -5.06
C LEU A 17 0.34 -6.79 -4.68
N LEU A 18 -0.75 -6.50 -3.98
CA LEU A 18 -1.79 -7.46 -3.61
C LEU A 18 -2.95 -7.34 -4.59
N GLN A 19 -3.48 -8.47 -5.06
CA GLN A 19 -4.46 -8.50 -6.15
C GLN A 19 -5.66 -9.38 -5.80
N ASP A 20 -6.87 -8.80 -5.88
CA ASP A 20 -8.13 -9.54 -6.02
C ASP A 20 -8.45 -9.66 -7.51
N THR A 21 -7.99 -10.75 -8.11
CA THR A 21 -8.14 -11.02 -9.55
C THR A 21 -9.60 -11.20 -9.98
N ALA A 22 -10.48 -11.61 -9.08
CA ALA A 22 -11.89 -11.77 -9.37
C ALA A 22 -12.62 -10.43 -9.47
N LYS A 23 -12.21 -9.44 -8.67
CA LYS A 23 -12.81 -8.09 -8.65
C LYS A 23 -12.02 -7.04 -9.42
N ARG A 24 -10.84 -7.39 -9.96
CA ARG A 24 -9.89 -6.45 -10.59
C ARG A 24 -9.57 -5.27 -9.67
N ARG A 25 -9.30 -5.58 -8.39
CA ARG A 25 -8.87 -4.58 -7.41
C ARG A 25 -7.50 -4.96 -6.88
N CYS A 26 -6.68 -3.95 -6.61
CA CYS A 26 -5.36 -4.15 -6.01
C CYS A 26 -5.11 -3.20 -4.85
N ALA A 27 -4.12 -3.56 -4.04
CA ALA A 27 -3.56 -2.72 -3.00
C ALA A 27 -2.03 -2.78 -3.10
N VAL A 28 -1.34 -1.75 -2.64
CA VAL A 28 0.13 -1.75 -2.59
C VAL A 28 0.63 -1.54 -1.17
N VAL A 29 1.76 -2.15 -0.84
CA VAL A 29 2.49 -1.94 0.43
C VAL A 29 3.75 -1.14 0.15
N ASP A 30 3.97 -0.08 0.91
CA ASP A 30 5.16 0.77 0.89
C ASP A 30 5.59 1.28 -0.49
N PRO A 31 4.73 2.01 -1.23
CA PRO A 31 5.12 2.58 -2.51
C PRO A 31 6.05 3.79 -2.33
N GLY A 32 7.34 3.54 -2.09
CA GLY A 32 8.38 4.57 -2.04
C GLY A 32 8.58 5.31 -3.36
N ASP A 33 8.33 4.63 -4.47
CA ASP A 33 8.28 5.21 -5.82
C ASP A 33 6.89 4.93 -6.44
N ALA A 34 6.24 5.96 -6.97
CA ALA A 34 4.97 5.80 -7.67
C ALA A 34 5.15 5.12 -9.04
N GLY A 35 6.32 5.25 -9.67
CA GLY A 35 6.58 4.82 -11.05
C GLY A 35 6.27 3.34 -11.33
N PRO A 36 6.74 2.38 -10.53
CA PRO A 36 6.43 0.96 -10.71
C PRO A 36 4.91 0.68 -10.66
N VAL A 37 4.21 1.31 -9.71
CA VAL A 37 2.76 1.13 -9.53
C VAL A 37 1.99 1.79 -10.69
N GLU A 38 2.36 3.01 -11.09
CA GLU A 38 1.76 3.70 -12.24
C GLU A 38 1.92 2.92 -13.54
N ARG A 39 3.11 2.35 -13.79
CA ARG A 39 3.35 1.49 -14.96
C ARG A 39 2.47 0.25 -14.93
N TRP A 40 2.35 -0.39 -13.77
CA TRP A 40 1.50 -1.56 -13.62
C TRP A 40 0.02 -1.23 -13.87
N LEU A 41 -0.50 -0.14 -13.28
CA LEU A 41 -1.88 0.32 -13.50
C LEU A 41 -2.13 0.70 -14.96
N SER A 42 -1.18 1.37 -15.61
CA SER A 42 -1.29 1.75 -17.03
C SER A 42 -1.36 0.53 -17.96
N ALA A 43 -0.66 -0.55 -17.61
CA ALA A 43 -0.71 -1.81 -18.35
C ALA A 43 -1.98 -2.65 -18.05
N ASN A 44 -2.72 -2.30 -17.00
CA ASN A 44 -3.87 -3.01 -16.47
C ASN A 44 -5.06 -2.06 -16.25
N PRO A 45 -5.59 -1.43 -17.31
CA PRO A 45 -6.53 -0.31 -17.21
C PRO A 45 -7.90 -0.66 -16.60
N ASP A 46 -8.24 -1.95 -16.52
CA ASP A 46 -9.45 -2.46 -15.89
C ASP A 46 -9.30 -2.66 -14.37
N TRP A 47 -8.10 -2.43 -13.82
CA TRP A 47 -7.82 -2.59 -12.40
C TRP A 47 -7.93 -1.28 -11.62
N VAL A 48 -8.38 -1.40 -10.37
CA VAL A 48 -8.50 -0.27 -9.44
C VAL A 48 -7.58 -0.47 -8.25
N LEU A 49 -6.65 0.47 -8.05
CA LEU A 49 -5.90 0.58 -6.80
C LEU A 49 -6.84 1.12 -5.71
N SER A 50 -7.13 0.32 -4.69
CA SER A 50 -8.08 0.69 -3.65
C SER A 50 -7.45 1.13 -2.35
N ASP A 51 -6.30 0.56 -2.01
CA ASP A 51 -5.66 0.75 -0.71
C ASP A 51 -4.14 0.86 -0.87
N ILE A 52 -3.54 1.74 -0.08
CA ILE A 52 -2.10 1.88 0.11
C ILE A 52 -1.84 1.59 1.58
N LEU A 53 -1.04 0.56 1.86
CA LEU A 53 -0.62 0.17 3.20
C LEU A 53 0.80 0.64 3.45
N ILE A 54 1.01 1.37 4.54
CA ILE A 54 2.32 1.88 4.93
C ILE A 54 2.79 1.21 6.20
N THR A 55 4.03 0.73 6.21
CA THR A 55 4.66 0.11 7.38
C THR A 55 5.32 1.13 8.30
N HIS A 56 6.00 2.14 7.74
CA HIS A 56 6.69 3.21 8.46
C HIS A 56 6.97 4.43 7.54
N HIS A 57 7.43 5.55 8.12
CA HIS A 57 7.51 6.87 7.48
C HIS A 57 8.74 7.13 6.59
N HIS A 58 9.69 6.20 6.47
CA HIS A 58 10.89 6.46 5.67
C HIS A 58 10.54 6.70 4.19
N ASN A 59 11.29 7.60 3.55
CA ASN A 59 10.92 8.12 2.24
C ASN A 59 10.90 7.05 1.14
N ASP A 60 11.76 6.03 1.24
CA ASP A 60 11.78 4.87 0.36
C ASP A 60 10.58 3.91 0.55
N HIS A 61 9.69 4.22 1.50
CA HIS A 61 8.40 3.53 1.70
C HIS A 61 7.19 4.44 1.43
N VAL A 62 7.33 5.77 1.59
CA VAL A 62 6.20 6.73 1.47
C VAL A 62 6.28 7.70 0.29
N GLY A 63 7.40 7.76 -0.42
CA GLY A 63 7.67 8.80 -1.44
C GLY A 63 6.67 8.85 -2.60
N GLY A 64 6.05 7.72 -2.96
CA GLY A 64 5.04 7.62 -4.01
C GLY A 64 3.60 7.85 -3.56
N VAL A 65 3.33 7.90 -2.24
CA VAL A 65 1.97 7.84 -1.68
C VAL A 65 1.08 8.98 -2.15
N GLN A 66 1.54 10.24 -2.02
CA GLN A 66 0.74 11.40 -2.40
C GLN A 66 0.36 11.37 -3.88
N ARG A 67 1.31 10.98 -4.75
CA ARG A 67 1.10 10.88 -6.19
C ARG A 67 0.08 9.81 -6.53
N LEU A 68 0.21 8.61 -5.95
CA LEU A 68 -0.71 7.51 -6.18
C LEU A 68 -2.11 7.81 -5.67
N LYS A 69 -2.24 8.42 -4.49
CA LYS A 69 -3.55 8.85 -3.98
C LYS A 69 -4.20 9.87 -4.90
N GLN A 70 -3.46 10.90 -5.36
CA GLN A 70 -4.00 11.89 -6.30
C GLN A 70 -4.48 11.27 -7.61
N LEU A 71 -3.80 10.21 -8.08
CA LEU A 71 -4.15 9.52 -9.32
C LEU A 71 -5.35 8.57 -9.17
N THR A 72 -5.52 7.95 -8.01
CA THR A 72 -6.42 6.79 -7.85
C THR A 72 -7.50 6.95 -6.79
N ASP A 73 -7.39 7.97 -5.94
CA ASP A 73 -8.19 8.14 -4.71
C ASP A 73 -8.10 6.94 -3.74
N ALA A 74 -7.02 6.17 -3.82
CA ALA A 74 -6.80 5.02 -2.94
C ALA A 74 -6.74 5.45 -1.47
N ARG A 75 -7.35 4.63 -0.60
CA ARG A 75 -7.32 4.81 0.85
C ARG A 75 -5.91 4.55 1.37
N VAL A 76 -5.35 5.47 2.14
CA VAL A 76 -4.02 5.32 2.75
C VAL A 76 -4.16 4.91 4.20
N CYS A 77 -3.67 3.72 4.53
CA CYS A 77 -3.61 3.17 5.88
C CYS A 77 -2.15 3.17 6.37
N GLY A 78 -1.91 3.55 7.62
CA GLY A 78 -0.56 3.49 8.20
C GLY A 78 -0.54 3.68 9.72
N PRO A 79 0.65 3.57 10.36
CA PRO A 79 0.78 3.60 11.80
C PRO A 79 0.27 4.91 12.37
N ALA A 80 -0.50 4.89 13.47
CA ALA A 80 -1.09 6.09 14.07
C ALA A 80 -0.04 7.09 14.57
N ASN A 81 1.06 6.57 15.11
CA ASN A 81 2.12 7.30 15.80
C ASN A 81 3.27 7.79 14.91
N GLU A 82 3.11 7.69 13.58
CA GLU A 82 4.08 8.19 12.59
C GLU A 82 3.46 9.24 11.66
N HIS A 83 4.31 10.03 11.00
CA HIS A 83 3.85 10.97 9.98
C HIS A 83 3.78 10.29 8.61
N ILE A 84 2.57 9.90 8.20
CA ILE A 84 2.34 9.24 6.91
C ILE A 84 1.62 10.23 5.95
N PRO A 85 2.18 10.48 4.75
CA PRO A 85 1.57 11.36 3.76
C PRO A 85 0.14 10.92 3.41
N CYS A 86 -0.79 11.87 3.42
CA CYS A 86 -2.18 11.67 3.01
C CYS A 86 -2.93 10.50 3.71
N ARG A 87 -2.52 10.10 4.92
CA ARG A 87 -3.15 9.02 5.69
C ARG A 87 -4.63 9.29 5.93
N ASP A 88 -5.48 8.34 5.56
CA ASP A 88 -6.91 8.32 5.86
C ASP A 88 -7.22 7.55 7.13
N LEU A 89 -6.49 6.44 7.34
CA LEU A 89 -6.70 5.55 8.46
C LEU A 89 -5.42 5.41 9.28
N ALA A 90 -5.46 5.98 10.48
CA ALA A 90 -4.47 5.75 11.53
C ALA A 90 -4.77 4.41 12.21
N LEU A 91 -3.75 3.57 12.38
CA LEU A 91 -3.87 2.23 12.97
C LEU A 91 -2.85 2.04 14.10
N ASP A 92 -3.31 1.49 15.22
CA ASP A 92 -2.49 1.11 16.38
C ASP A 92 -2.28 -0.41 16.45
N ASP A 93 -1.46 -0.86 17.41
CA ASP A 93 -1.22 -2.28 17.64
C ASP A 93 -2.52 -3.04 17.93
N GLY A 94 -2.67 -4.21 17.30
CA GLY A 94 -3.84 -5.07 17.45
C GLY A 94 -5.06 -4.64 16.62
N ASP A 95 -5.04 -3.47 15.98
CA ASP A 95 -6.17 -3.00 15.17
C ASP A 95 -6.40 -3.93 13.96
N PRO A 96 -7.67 -4.25 13.63
CA PRO A 96 -8.01 -4.92 12.40
C PRO A 96 -8.10 -3.91 11.24
N VAL A 97 -7.59 -4.29 10.08
CA VAL A 97 -7.80 -3.55 8.83
C VAL A 97 -8.23 -4.49 7.71
N THR A 98 -9.36 -4.20 7.07
CA THR A 98 -9.84 -4.99 5.93
C THR A 98 -9.38 -4.36 4.62
N VAL A 99 -8.64 -5.13 3.82
CA VAL A 99 -8.14 -4.77 2.49
C VAL A 99 -8.46 -5.90 1.52
N LEU A 100 -9.02 -5.56 0.36
CA LEU A 100 -9.44 -6.54 -0.66
C LEU A 100 -10.37 -7.66 -0.12
N GLY A 101 -11.16 -7.34 0.92
CA GLY A 101 -12.05 -8.31 1.58
C GLY A 101 -11.35 -9.30 2.52
N VAL A 102 -10.05 -9.12 2.79
CA VAL A 102 -9.28 -9.89 3.77
C VAL A 102 -8.96 -8.98 4.96
N THR A 103 -9.17 -9.48 6.17
CA THR A 103 -8.85 -8.75 7.40
C THR A 103 -7.43 -9.09 7.85
N PHE A 104 -6.60 -8.06 7.97
CA PHE A 104 -5.25 -8.11 8.51
C PHE A 104 -5.28 -7.59 9.95
N GLN A 105 -4.38 -8.11 10.79
CA GLN A 105 -4.13 -7.58 12.11
C GLN A 105 -2.84 -6.75 12.08
N VAL A 106 -2.90 -5.54 12.62
CA VAL A 106 -1.72 -4.69 12.78
C VAL A 106 -0.90 -5.21 13.94
N LEU A 107 0.40 -5.38 13.71
CA LEU A 107 1.37 -5.75 14.73
C LEU A 107 2.39 -4.62 14.81
N ALA A 108 2.41 -3.90 15.93
CA ALA A 108 3.51 -3.00 16.21
C ALA A 108 4.80 -3.82 16.36
N LYS A 109 5.91 -3.29 15.85
CA LYS A 109 7.21 -3.82 16.25
C LYS A 109 7.38 -3.55 17.74
N GLY A 110 7.21 -4.58 18.56
CA GLY A 110 7.64 -4.55 19.95
C GLY A 110 9.15 -4.28 20.00
N GLU A 111 9.60 -3.60 21.05
CA GLU A 111 11.01 -3.59 21.43
C GLU A 111 11.38 -5.05 21.74
N PHE A 112 12.04 -5.72 20.79
CA PHE A 112 12.73 -6.99 21.05
C PHE A 112 14.12 -6.68 21.64
#